data_AF-A0A920KSX0-F1
#
_entry.id   AF-A0A920KSX0-F1
#
_cell.length_a   1.000
_cell.length_b   1.000
_cell.length_c   1.000
_cell.angle_alpha   90.00
_cell.angle_beta   90.00
_cell.angle_gamma   90.00
#
_symmetry.space_group_name_H-M   'P 1'
#
loop_
_entity.id
_entity.type
_entity.pdbx_description
1 polymer ?
#
loop_
_entity_poly.entity_id
_entity_poly.type
_entity_poly.pdbx_seq_one_letter_code
_entity_poly.pdbx_strand_id
1 'polypeptide(L)'
;MWKPSTGVQPGWESPWGIGRPGWHTECSAMSEKTLGLPLDIHGGGRDLIFPHHENEIAQSCCTAAENSNPESYAKYWMHNGFVTIDGEKMSKSLGNIILVNELTQKYHGEVIRLALLSTHYRQALDWNDNVIHQAKSCG
;
A
#
# COMPACT_ATOMS: atom_id res chain seq x y z
N MET A 1 1.94 3.79 -19.05
CA MET A 1 1.78 4.91 -18.10
C MET A 1 0.44 5.60 -18.23
N TRP A 2 -0.07 5.84 -19.44
CA TRP A 2 -1.41 6.41 -19.69
C TRP A 2 -2.37 5.35 -20.24
N LYS A 3 -3.61 5.29 -19.75
CA LYS A 3 -4.66 4.38 -20.24
C LYS A 3 -5.75 5.19 -20.94
N PRO A 4 -6.14 4.86 -22.18
CA PRO A 4 -7.25 5.51 -22.85
C PRO A 4 -8.55 5.40 -22.04
N SER A 5 -9.35 6.46 -22.07
CA SER A 5 -10.66 6.47 -21.40
C SER A 5 -11.76 6.51 -22.46
N THR A 6 -12.74 5.62 -22.33
CA THR A 6 -13.99 5.72 -23.08
C THR A 6 -14.91 6.65 -22.29
N GLY A 7 -15.68 7.54 -22.91
CA GLY A 7 -16.44 8.62 -22.23
C GLY A 7 -17.40 8.23 -21.09
N VAL A 8 -17.48 6.95 -20.72
CA VAL A 8 -18.13 6.41 -19.51
C VAL A 8 -17.18 6.40 -18.29
N GLN A 9 -15.87 6.27 -18.52
CA GLN A 9 -14.83 6.36 -17.51
C GLN A 9 -14.32 7.80 -17.40
N PRO A 10 -13.88 8.25 -16.20
CA PRO A 10 -13.25 9.56 -16.07
C PRO A 10 -11.99 9.64 -16.93
N GLY A 11 -11.71 10.81 -17.48
CA GLY A 11 -10.51 11.05 -18.28
C GLY A 11 -10.16 12.52 -18.39
N TRP A 12 -8.89 12.79 -18.67
CA TRP A 12 -8.31 14.11 -18.83
C TRP A 12 -7.64 14.22 -20.20
N GLU A 13 -7.53 15.45 -20.72
CA GLU A 13 -6.76 15.73 -21.93
C GLU A 13 -5.27 15.49 -21.71
N SER A 14 -4.63 14.92 -22.73
CA SER A 14 -3.19 14.70 -22.75
C SER A 14 -2.67 14.71 -24.20
N PRO A 15 -1.36 14.80 -24.43
CA PRO A 15 -0.76 14.69 -25.77
C PRO A 15 -1.09 13.38 -26.51
N TRP A 16 -1.57 12.35 -25.81
CA TRP A 16 -1.94 11.05 -26.38
C TRP A 16 -3.46 10.82 -26.41
N GLY A 17 -4.25 11.89 -26.29
CA GLY A 17 -5.70 11.86 -26.25
C GLY A 17 -6.28 11.71 -24.84
N ILE A 18 -7.62 11.62 -24.76
CA ILE A 18 -8.34 11.50 -23.49
C ILE A 18 -8.02 10.17 -22.81
N GLY A 19 -7.56 10.23 -21.58
CA GLY A 19 -7.26 9.04 -20.80
C GLY A 19 -7.09 9.33 -19.32
N ARG A 20 -6.46 8.38 -18.62
CA ARG A 20 -6.23 8.44 -17.19
C ARG A 20 -4.87 7.84 -16.85
N PRO A 21 -4.25 8.26 -15.74
CA PRO A 21 -2.98 7.70 -15.35
C PRO A 21 -3.10 6.21 -15.01
N GLY A 22 -1.97 5.51 -15.14
CA GLY A 22 -1.80 4.17 -14.63
C GLY A 22 -1.40 4.22 -13.16
N TRP A 23 -1.89 3.24 -12.41
CA TRP A 23 -1.70 3.11 -10.96
C TRP A 23 -0.28 3.42 -10.46
N HIS A 24 0.77 2.91 -11.13
CA HIS A 24 2.17 3.13 -10.72
C HIS A 24 2.66 4.56 -11.00
N THR A 25 2.20 5.17 -12.09
CA THR A 25 2.62 6.51 -12.53
C THR A 25 2.11 7.62 -11.61
N GLU A 26 0.96 7.38 -10.98
CA GLU A 26 0.39 8.29 -9.98
C GLU A 26 1.36 8.46 -8.80
N CYS A 27 1.82 7.36 -8.21
CA CYS A 27 2.75 7.38 -7.07
C CYS A 27 4.08 8.03 -7.43
N SER A 28 4.71 7.63 -8.53
CA SER A 28 5.99 8.21 -8.99
C SER A 28 5.89 9.72 -9.18
N ALA A 29 4.86 10.21 -9.87
CA ALA A 29 4.73 11.64 -10.17
C ALA A 29 4.43 12.48 -8.91
N MET A 30 3.57 11.97 -8.02
CA MET A 30 3.20 12.70 -6.80
C MET A 30 4.34 12.73 -5.76
N SER A 31 5.07 11.63 -5.58
CA SER A 31 6.16 11.54 -4.61
C SER A 31 7.31 12.46 -5.00
N GLU A 32 7.75 12.42 -6.26
CA GLU A 32 8.76 13.31 -6.82
C GLU A 32 8.34 14.78 -6.68
N LYS A 33 7.12 15.12 -7.07
CA LYS A 33 6.64 16.52 -7.04
C LYS A 33 6.60 17.10 -5.62
N THR A 34 6.28 16.27 -4.64
CA THR A 34 6.02 16.72 -3.26
C THR A 34 7.26 16.69 -2.38
N LEU A 35 8.09 15.65 -2.54
CA LEU A 35 9.22 15.37 -1.65
C LEU A 35 10.58 15.50 -2.35
N GLY A 36 10.60 15.53 -3.67
CA GLY A 36 11.82 15.39 -4.46
C GLY A 36 12.36 13.96 -4.43
N LEU A 37 13.38 13.72 -5.25
CA LEU A 37 14.11 12.45 -5.31
C LEU A 37 15.59 12.69 -4.97
N PRO A 38 16.27 11.74 -4.29
CA PRO A 38 15.72 10.50 -3.74
C PRO A 38 14.93 10.71 -2.44
N LEU A 39 13.87 9.93 -2.26
CA LEU A 39 13.14 9.82 -0.99
C LEU A 39 14.03 9.19 0.08
N ASP A 40 13.88 9.60 1.34
CA ASP A 40 14.54 8.91 2.44
C ASP A 40 13.89 7.54 2.71
N ILE A 41 12.56 7.50 2.83
CA ILE A 41 11.79 6.27 3.10
C ILE A 41 10.58 6.20 2.17
N HIS A 42 10.39 5.06 1.51
CA HIS A 42 9.17 4.71 0.79
C HIS A 42 8.60 3.41 1.35
N GLY A 43 7.29 3.32 1.53
CA GLY A 43 6.70 2.15 2.18
C GLY A 43 5.30 1.79 1.69
N GLY A 44 4.88 0.58 2.03
CA GLY A 44 3.58 0.04 1.65
C GLY A 44 3.39 -1.41 2.10
N GLY A 45 2.28 -2.04 1.71
CA GLY A 45 2.06 -3.47 1.95
C GLY A 45 3.10 -4.34 1.25
N ARG A 46 3.38 -5.54 1.79
CA ARG A 46 4.28 -6.52 1.16
C ARG A 46 3.84 -6.91 -0.26
N ASP A 47 2.55 -6.86 -0.57
CA ASP A 47 1.99 -7.06 -1.90
C ASP A 47 2.37 -5.95 -2.90
N LEU A 48 2.75 -4.78 -2.42
CA LEU A 48 3.15 -3.67 -3.31
C LEU A 48 4.61 -3.78 -3.76
N ILE A 49 5.43 -4.67 -3.17
CA ILE A 49 6.81 -4.90 -3.64
C ILE A 49 6.81 -5.16 -5.16
N PHE A 50 5.94 -6.06 -5.61
CA PHE A 50 5.77 -6.38 -7.03
C PHE A 50 4.29 -6.52 -7.41
N PRO A 51 3.84 -5.92 -8.53
CA PRO A 51 4.63 -5.15 -9.49
C PRO A 51 4.71 -3.65 -9.16
N HIS A 52 4.11 -3.19 -8.05
CA HIS A 52 3.83 -1.78 -7.85
C HIS A 52 5.09 -0.92 -7.66
N HIS A 53 5.84 -1.15 -6.58
CA HIS A 53 7.06 -0.40 -6.27
C HIS A 53 8.17 -0.64 -7.30
N GLU A 54 8.28 -1.86 -7.84
CA GLU A 54 9.25 -2.14 -8.90
C GLU A 54 8.98 -1.33 -10.17
N ASN A 55 7.70 -1.13 -10.53
CA ASN A 55 7.32 -0.24 -11.63
C ASN A 55 7.48 1.24 -11.29
N GLU A 56 7.32 1.66 -10.03
CA GLU A 56 7.63 3.04 -9.62
C GLU A 56 9.11 3.36 -9.78
N ILE A 57 9.98 2.45 -9.31
CA ILE A 57 11.44 2.56 -9.49
C ILE A 57 11.76 2.66 -10.98
N ALA A 58 11.22 1.76 -11.80
CA ALA A 58 11.48 1.75 -13.23
C ALA A 58 11.05 3.06 -13.91
N GLN A 59 9.89 3.62 -13.54
CA GLN A 59 9.40 4.87 -14.13
C GLN A 59 10.27 6.05 -13.72
N SER A 60 10.56 6.21 -12.43
CA SER A 60 11.32 7.34 -11.90
C SER A 60 12.79 7.32 -12.32
N CYS A 61 13.42 6.15 -12.36
CA CYS A 61 14.81 6.03 -12.85
C CYS A 61 14.91 6.36 -14.35
N CYS A 62 13.91 5.99 -15.15
CA CYS A 62 13.89 6.28 -16.58
C CYS A 62 13.66 7.77 -16.89
N THR A 63 12.87 8.49 -16.07
CA THR A 63 12.57 9.91 -16.30
C THR A 63 13.70 10.83 -15.83
N ALA A 64 14.47 10.43 -14.83
CA ALA A 64 15.57 11.22 -14.28
C ALA A 64 16.89 11.12 -15.08
N ALA A 65 16.94 10.29 -16.13
CA ALA A 65 18.01 10.13 -17.15
C ALA A 65 19.46 9.90 -16.69
N GLU A 66 19.78 9.99 -15.39
CA GLU A 66 21.17 9.85 -14.89
C GLU A 66 21.41 8.55 -14.11
N ASN A 67 20.37 7.91 -13.57
CA ASN A 67 20.56 6.89 -12.56
C ASN A 67 19.75 5.62 -12.84
N SER A 68 20.37 4.63 -13.49
CA SER A 68 19.92 3.22 -13.45
C SER A 68 20.01 2.61 -12.04
N ASN A 69 20.13 3.44 -10.99
CA ASN A 69 20.26 3.06 -9.60
C ASN A 69 18.89 3.21 -8.91
N PRO A 70 18.28 2.12 -8.42
CA PRO A 70 17.03 2.17 -7.64
C PRO A 70 17.07 3.10 -6.42
N GLU A 71 18.24 3.33 -5.84
CA GLU A 71 18.43 4.27 -4.71
C GLU A 71 18.19 5.74 -5.12
N SER A 72 18.17 6.03 -6.42
CA SER A 72 17.78 7.35 -6.94
C SER A 72 16.30 7.67 -6.72
N TYR A 73 15.45 6.66 -6.51
CA TYR A 73 14.06 6.87 -6.13
C TYR A 73 13.89 6.93 -4.61
N ALA A 74 14.35 5.90 -3.88
CA ALA A 74 14.25 5.86 -2.41
C ALA A 74 15.42 5.12 -1.78
N LYS A 75 15.97 5.65 -0.68
CA LYS A 75 17.09 5.05 0.05
C LYS A 75 16.68 3.83 0.86
N TYR A 76 15.52 3.89 1.51
CA TYR A 76 15.00 2.81 2.34
C TYR A 76 13.58 2.43 1.94
N TRP A 77 13.33 1.13 1.86
CA TRP A 77 12.03 0.55 1.58
C TRP A 77 11.46 -0.17 2.79
N MET A 78 10.23 0.17 3.18
CA MET A 78 9.57 -0.42 4.34
C MET A 78 8.26 -1.10 3.96
N HIS A 79 8.22 -2.43 4.10
CA HIS A 79 7.03 -3.21 3.80
C HIS A 79 6.44 -3.91 5.02
N ASN A 80 5.15 -3.67 5.29
CA ASN A 80 4.44 -4.36 6.35
C ASN A 80 4.00 -5.77 5.91
N GLY A 81 4.01 -6.70 6.86
CA GLY A 81 3.51 -8.06 6.69
C GLY A 81 2.01 -8.09 6.39
N PHE A 82 1.55 -9.26 5.94
CA PHE A 82 0.13 -9.50 5.70
C PHE A 82 -0.65 -9.65 7.00
N VAL A 83 -1.92 -9.28 6.95
CA VAL A 83 -2.90 -9.70 7.95
C VAL A 83 -3.68 -10.88 7.38
N THR A 84 -3.74 -11.98 8.12
CA THR A 84 -4.59 -13.14 7.84
C THR A 84 -5.74 -13.19 8.85
N ILE A 85 -6.76 -13.98 8.59
CA ILE A 85 -7.85 -14.26 9.53
C ILE A 85 -7.92 -15.77 9.72
N ASP A 86 -7.72 -16.23 10.95
CA ASP A 86 -7.72 -17.64 11.33
C ASP A 86 -6.81 -18.51 10.41
N GLY A 87 -5.64 -17.99 10.07
CA GLY A 87 -4.66 -18.64 9.19
C GLY A 87 -4.90 -18.45 7.69
N GLU A 88 -6.04 -17.89 7.29
CA GLU A 88 -6.42 -17.70 5.88
C GLU A 88 -6.14 -16.28 5.38
N LYS A 89 -5.76 -16.16 4.10
CA LYS A 89 -5.57 -14.85 3.47
C LYS A 89 -6.91 -14.11 3.39
N MET A 90 -6.92 -12.83 3.75
CA MET A 90 -8.09 -11.98 3.53
C MET A 90 -8.36 -11.77 2.04
N SER A 91 -9.57 -12.09 1.58
CA SER A 91 -9.99 -11.83 0.21
C SER A 91 -11.51 -11.70 0.07
N LYS A 92 -11.96 -10.87 -0.88
CA LYS A 92 -13.39 -10.70 -1.18
C LYS A 92 -14.04 -12.02 -1.62
N SER A 93 -13.30 -12.85 -2.36
CA SER A 93 -13.78 -14.14 -2.87
C SER A 93 -14.01 -15.17 -1.78
N LEU A 94 -13.22 -15.15 -0.70
CA LEU A 94 -13.42 -16.05 0.45
C LEU A 94 -14.47 -15.53 1.42
N GLY A 95 -14.98 -14.30 1.23
CA GLY A 95 -15.97 -13.68 2.12
C GLY A 95 -15.45 -13.40 3.53
N ASN A 96 -14.14 -13.51 3.76
CA ASN A 96 -13.50 -13.37 5.06
C ASN A 96 -12.91 -11.99 5.29
N ILE A 97 -13.39 -10.94 4.62
CA ILE A 97 -12.91 -9.57 4.88
C ILE A 97 -13.64 -9.01 6.09
N ILE A 98 -12.87 -8.58 7.08
CA ILE A 98 -13.37 -7.81 8.21
C ILE A 98 -13.12 -6.32 7.92
N LEU A 99 -14.17 -5.50 8.03
CA LEU A 99 -14.04 -4.06 7.85
C LEU A 99 -13.63 -3.39 9.15
N VAL A 100 -12.74 -2.40 9.07
CA VAL A 100 -12.33 -1.61 10.25
C VAL A 100 -13.54 -0.95 10.93
N ASN A 101 -14.52 -0.47 10.14
CA ASN A 101 -15.75 0.10 10.69
C ASN A 101 -16.52 -0.92 11.55
N GLU A 102 -16.62 -2.17 11.10
CA GLU A 102 -17.29 -3.25 11.87
C GLU A 102 -16.52 -3.58 13.15
N LEU A 103 -15.19 -3.57 13.11
CA LEU A 103 -14.35 -3.76 14.29
C LEU A 103 -14.57 -2.65 15.33
N THR A 104 -14.64 -1.39 14.88
CA THR A 104 -14.82 -0.25 15.78
C THR A 104 -16.19 -0.21 16.46
N GLN A 105 -17.19 -0.93 15.93
CA GLN A 105 -18.48 -1.11 16.62
C GLN A 105 -18.40 -2.15 17.75
N LYS A 106 -17.39 -3.05 17.73
CA LYS A 106 -17.21 -4.13 18.71
C LYS A 106 -16.15 -3.85 19.76
N TYR A 107 -15.10 -3.11 19.39
CA TYR A 107 -13.94 -2.82 20.24
C TYR A 107 -13.52 -1.35 20.14
N HIS A 108 -12.95 -0.82 21.22
CA HIS A 108 -12.33 0.50 21.19
C HIS A 108 -11.17 0.53 20.18
N GLY A 109 -11.00 1.66 19.49
CA GLY A 109 -9.94 1.83 18.49
C GLY A 109 -8.53 1.59 19.03
N GLU A 110 -8.30 1.90 20.31
CA GLU A 110 -7.03 1.65 21.00
C GLU A 110 -6.73 0.16 21.16
N VAL A 111 -7.76 -0.66 21.42
CA VAL A 111 -7.63 -2.12 21.52
C VAL A 111 -7.30 -2.72 20.16
N ILE A 112 -7.97 -2.25 19.10
CA ILE A 112 -7.68 -2.65 17.71
C ILE A 112 -6.25 -2.26 17.34
N ARG A 113 -5.83 -1.05 17.68
CA ARG A 113 -4.46 -0.57 17.43
C ARG A 113 -3.43 -1.41 18.17
N LEU A 114 -3.66 -1.73 19.44
CA LEU A 114 -2.74 -2.55 20.23
C LEU A 114 -2.64 -3.97 19.67
N ALA A 115 -3.76 -4.56 19.24
CA ALA A 115 -3.80 -5.85 18.56
C ALA A 115 -2.98 -5.84 17.25
N LEU A 116 -3.06 -4.77 16.45
CA LEU A 116 -2.25 -4.64 15.23
C LEU A 116 -0.75 -4.44 15.51
N LEU A 117 -0.40 -3.88 16.67
CA LEU A 117 0.97 -3.60 17.09
C LEU A 117 1.59 -4.73 17.94
N SER A 118 0.84 -5.79 18.26
CA SER A 118 1.32 -6.89 19.10
C SER A 118 2.34 -7.79 18.41
N THR A 119 2.60 -7.57 17.12
CA THR A 119 3.55 -8.32 16.31
C THR A 119 4.46 -7.36 15.56
N HIS A 120 5.71 -7.77 15.32
CA HIS A 120 6.65 -6.94 14.56
C HIS A 120 6.09 -6.65 13.16
N TYR A 121 6.15 -5.39 12.71
CA TYR A 121 5.45 -4.94 11.49
C TYR A 121 5.78 -5.73 10.20
N ARG A 122 6.96 -6.38 10.14
CA ARG A 122 7.39 -7.22 9.00
C ARG A 122 6.85 -8.66 9.03
N GLN A 123 6.37 -9.11 10.18
CA GLN A 123 5.79 -10.45 10.34
C GLN A 123 4.31 -10.43 9.95
N ALA A 124 3.81 -11.57 9.49
CA ALA A 124 2.38 -11.71 9.28
C ALA A 124 1.66 -11.68 10.65
N LEU A 125 0.56 -10.95 10.71
CA LEU A 125 -0.33 -10.94 11.87
C LEU A 125 -1.54 -11.82 11.55
N ASP A 126 -1.73 -12.87 12.34
CA ASP A 126 -2.96 -13.64 12.26
C ASP A 126 -4.04 -13.04 13.16
N TRP A 127 -5.04 -12.43 12.54
CA TRP A 127 -6.17 -11.85 13.24
C TRP A 127 -7.14 -12.95 13.67
N ASN A 128 -7.24 -13.15 14.99
CA ASN A 128 -8.16 -14.09 15.61
C ASN A 128 -8.63 -13.55 16.98
N ASP A 129 -9.63 -14.22 17.57
CA ASP A 129 -10.22 -13.79 18.84
C ASP A 129 -9.20 -13.68 19.97
N ASN A 130 -8.16 -14.53 19.99
CA ASN A 130 -7.15 -14.49 21.05
C ASN A 130 -6.36 -13.18 21.02
N VAL A 131 -5.97 -12.70 19.83
CA VAL A 131 -5.19 -11.46 19.68
C VAL A 131 -5.96 -10.25 20.22
N ILE A 132 -7.24 -10.10 19.84
CA ILE A 132 -8.04 -8.96 20.27
C ILE A 132 -8.42 -9.05 21.76
N HIS A 133 -8.65 -10.26 22.28
CA HIS A 133 -8.91 -10.47 23.71
C HIS A 133 -7.68 -10.16 24.57
N GLN A 134 -6.49 -10.57 24.14
CA GLN A 134 -5.24 -10.22 24.81
C GLN A 134 -5.02 -8.72 24.84
N ALA A 135 -5.17 -8.04 23.69
CA ALA A 135 -5.08 -6.59 23.62
C ALA A 135 -6.09 -5.89 24.53
N LYS A 136 -7.31 -6.39 24.64
CA LYS A 136 -8.34 -5.86 25.53
C LYS A 136 -7.99 -6.03 27.01
N SER A 137 -7.30 -7.10 27.38
CA SER A 137 -6.93 -7.36 28.79
C SER A 137 -5.78 -6.50 29.29
N CYS A 138 -5.04 -5.84 28.38
CA CYS A 138 -3.92 -4.96 28.72
C CYS A 138 -4.31 -3.48 28.91
N GLY A 139 -5.54 -3.08 28.59
CA GLY A 139 -6.07 -1.72 28.75
C GLY A 139 -7.11 -1.64 29.85
#